data_AF-A0A7J2KG03-F1
#
_entry.id   AF-A0A7J2KG03-F1
#
_cell.length_a   1.000
_cell.length_b   1.000
_cell.length_c   1.000
_cell.angle_alpha   90.00
_cell.angle_beta   90.00
_cell.angle_gamma   90.00
#
_symmetry.space_group_name_H-M   'P 1'
#
loop_
_entity.id
_entity.type
_entity.pdbx_description
1 polymer ?
#
loop_
_entity_poly.entity_id
_entity_poly.type
_entity_poly.pdbx_seq_one_letter_code
_entity_poly.pdbx_strand_id
1 'polypeptide(L)'
;MEFMFNSYFKLLKLYSRLESAIETHSKKLKSLKRLIKEYLREKSDVTLRKTISNIEQLEYERKIIENILMEYSKIPISANYLKNDIEIKNTLKTLDDIHALLDYFSTVALRTEYMLLRLLEKISHEDYLINQYTGLIKHNKEHIRNLKRKSSVFLNELESKVKELIGTVEDKEFVEDFLRDLSFSLKCS
;
A
#
# COMPACT_ATOMS: atom_id res chain seq x y z
N MET A 1 -5.01 -36.15 0.79
CA MET A 1 -5.69 -35.18 1.70
C MET A 1 -4.84 -33.92 1.66
N GLU A 2 -5.11 -33.05 0.69
CA GLU A 2 -4.37 -31.79 0.55
C GLU A 2 -4.55 -30.97 1.81
N PHE A 3 -3.44 -30.57 2.44
CA PHE A 3 -3.43 -29.55 3.47
C PHE A 3 -4.12 -28.30 2.90
N MET A 4 -5.40 -28.10 3.19
CA MET A 4 -6.02 -26.79 3.07
C MET A 4 -5.23 -25.86 3.99
N PHE A 5 -4.21 -25.21 3.45
CA PHE A 5 -3.57 -24.08 4.11
C PHE A 5 -4.68 -23.07 4.42
N ASN A 6 -4.95 -22.93 5.72
CA ASN A 6 -6.02 -22.14 6.29
C ASN A 6 -6.02 -20.73 5.66
N SER A 7 -7.18 -20.26 5.18
CA SER A 7 -7.34 -18.94 4.55
C SER A 7 -6.81 -17.81 5.46
N TYR A 8 -6.99 -17.94 6.78
CA TYR A 8 -6.44 -17.01 7.76
C TYR A 8 -4.91 -16.99 7.75
N PHE A 9 -4.24 -18.14 7.69
CA PHE A 9 -2.77 -18.19 7.65
C PHE A 9 -2.21 -17.58 6.36
N LYS A 10 -2.87 -17.81 5.22
CA LYS A 10 -2.51 -17.16 3.96
C LYS A 10 -2.64 -15.65 4.05
N LEU A 11 -3.71 -15.17 4.70
CA LEU A 11 -3.95 -13.76 4.94
C LEU A 11 -2.88 -13.14 5.85
N LEU A 12 -2.52 -13.79 6.97
CA LEU A 12 -1.44 -13.33 7.85
C LEU A 12 -0.09 -13.23 7.13
N LYS A 13 0.26 -14.24 6.33
CA LYS A 13 1.50 -14.22 5.54
C LYS A 13 1.50 -13.06 4.54
N LEU A 14 0.34 -12.75 3.97
CA LEU A 14 0.18 -11.62 3.07
C LEU A 14 0.34 -10.29 3.80
N TYR A 15 -0.35 -10.14 4.94
CA TYR A 15 -0.25 -8.96 5.80
C TYR A 15 1.21 -8.67 6.16
N SER A 16 1.95 -9.66 6.68
CA SER A 16 3.36 -9.47 7.05
C SER A 16 4.25 -9.06 5.87
N ARG A 17 4.02 -9.63 4.67
CA ARG A 17 4.75 -9.22 3.46
C ARG A 17 4.40 -7.79 3.04
N LEU A 18 3.12 -7.43 3.14
CA LEU A 18 2.63 -6.11 2.78
C LEU A 18 3.20 -5.03 3.72
N GLU A 19 3.21 -5.31 5.02
CA GLU A 19 3.81 -4.47 6.06
C GLU A 19 5.29 -4.20 5.75
N SER A 20 6.06 -5.26 5.52
CA SER A 20 7.49 -5.16 5.19
C SER A 20 7.75 -4.36 3.90
N ALA A 21 6.93 -4.57 2.87
CA ALA A 21 7.06 -3.85 1.60
C ALA A 21 6.73 -2.35 1.75
N ILE A 22 5.67 -2.00 2.49
CA ILE A 22 5.26 -0.61 2.72
C ILE A 22 6.25 0.11 3.65
N GLU A 23 6.81 -0.58 4.64
CA GLU A 23 7.88 -0.04 5.48
C GLU A 23 9.14 0.26 4.64
N THR A 24 9.54 -0.67 3.77
CA THR A 24 10.68 -0.51 2.87
C THR A 24 10.48 0.65 1.90
N HIS A 25 9.30 0.76 1.28
CA HIS A 25 8.91 1.89 0.44
C HIS A 25 9.01 3.21 1.23
N SER A 26 8.46 3.26 2.44
CA SER A 26 8.50 4.45 3.29
C SER A 26 9.92 4.90 3.66
N LYS A 27 10.83 3.95 3.93
CA LYS A 27 12.25 4.22 4.19
C LYS A 27 12.94 4.81 2.94
N LYS A 28 12.70 4.21 1.76
CA LYS A 28 13.24 4.72 0.48
C LYS A 28 12.70 6.10 0.15
N LEU A 29 11.42 6.35 0.40
CA LEU A 29 10.79 7.65 0.19
C LEU A 29 11.39 8.76 1.07
N LYS A 30 11.69 8.45 2.34
CA LYS A 30 12.43 9.37 3.23
C LYS A 30 13.83 9.67 2.66
N SER A 31 14.52 8.65 2.14
CA SER A 31 15.82 8.81 1.49
C SER A 31 15.74 9.66 0.22
N LEU A 32 14.74 9.44 -0.64
CA LEU A 32 14.51 10.24 -1.85
C LEU A 32 14.33 11.73 -1.49
N LYS A 33 13.51 12.02 -0.48
CA LYS A 33 13.31 13.40 0.00
C LYS A 33 14.63 14.05 0.44
N ARG A 34 15.53 13.30 1.08
CA ARG A 34 16.85 13.79 1.48
C ARG A 34 17.74 14.05 0.27
N LEU A 35 17.82 13.10 -0.65
CA LEU A 35 18.63 13.19 -1.86
C LEU A 35 18.21 14.35 -2.77
N ILE A 36 16.91 14.59 -2.92
CA ILE A 36 16.41 15.75 -3.67
C ILE A 36 16.89 17.06 -3.02
N LYS A 37 16.80 17.17 -1.68
CA LYS A 37 17.27 18.38 -0.98
C LYS A 37 18.77 18.59 -1.13
N GLU A 38 19.55 17.51 -1.03
CA GLU A 38 21.00 17.51 -1.19
C GLU A 38 21.38 17.93 -2.62
N TYR A 39 20.74 17.34 -3.62
CA TYR A 39 20.95 17.70 -5.02
C TYR A 39 20.60 19.17 -5.29
N LEU A 40 19.52 19.70 -4.71
CA LEU A 40 19.15 21.10 -4.87
C LEU A 40 20.16 22.08 -4.26
N ARG A 41 20.95 21.65 -3.27
CA ARG A 41 22.01 22.46 -2.65
C ARG A 41 23.31 22.37 -3.41
N GLU A 42 23.72 21.15 -3.79
CA GLU A 42 25.05 20.88 -4.32
C GLU A 42 25.10 20.92 -5.84
N LYS A 43 23.97 20.71 -6.51
CA LYS A 43 23.85 20.56 -7.97
C LYS A 43 24.84 19.54 -8.56
N SER A 44 25.16 18.52 -7.78
CA SER A 44 26.11 17.46 -8.12
C SER A 44 25.46 16.35 -8.95
N ASP A 45 26.12 15.95 -10.05
CA ASP A 45 25.69 14.80 -10.87
C ASP A 45 25.67 13.50 -10.05
N VAL A 46 26.61 13.33 -9.12
CA VAL A 46 26.65 12.13 -8.26
C VAL A 46 25.39 12.04 -7.39
N THR A 47 24.95 13.16 -6.83
CA THR A 47 23.74 13.22 -5.99
C THR A 47 22.48 13.05 -6.83
N LEU A 48 22.47 13.56 -8.08
CA LEU A 48 21.40 13.30 -9.03
C LEU A 48 21.27 11.82 -9.35
N ARG A 49 22.37 11.14 -9.72
CA ARG A 49 22.35 9.70 -10.03
C ARG A 49 21.83 8.87 -8.86
N LYS A 50 22.20 9.21 -7.62
CA LYS A 50 21.63 8.58 -6.42
C LYS A 50 20.13 8.85 -6.28
N THR A 51 19.68 10.07 -6.58
CA THR A 51 18.25 10.42 -6.61
C THR A 51 17.49 9.58 -7.63
N ILE A 52 18.01 9.46 -8.85
CA ILE A 52 17.41 8.66 -9.92
C ILE A 52 17.35 7.18 -9.56
N SER A 53 18.46 6.62 -9.07
CA SER A 53 18.48 5.22 -8.60
C SER A 53 17.45 4.96 -7.50
N ASN A 54 17.21 5.94 -6.61
CA ASN A 54 16.19 5.83 -5.58
C ASN A 54 14.76 5.84 -6.16
N ILE A 55 14.51 6.62 -7.22
CA ILE A 55 13.21 6.60 -7.93
C ILE A 55 12.96 5.22 -8.55
N GLU A 56 13.95 4.64 -9.21
CA GLU A 56 13.84 3.29 -9.80
C GLU A 56 13.61 2.22 -8.72
N GLN A 57 14.28 2.35 -7.58
CA GLN A 57 14.06 1.49 -6.43
C GLN A 57 12.64 1.62 -5.86
N LEU A 58 12.08 2.82 -5.79
CA LEU A 58 10.68 3.02 -5.40
C LEU A 58 9.71 2.41 -6.41
N GLU A 59 10.02 2.48 -7.71
CA GLU A 59 9.26 1.77 -8.74
C GLU A 59 9.23 0.26 -8.51
N TYR A 60 10.37 -0.32 -8.17
CA TYR A 60 10.47 -1.73 -7.83
C TYR A 60 9.62 -2.09 -6.61
N GLU A 61 9.68 -1.30 -5.52
CA GLU A 61 8.85 -1.54 -4.34
C GLU A 61 7.36 -1.44 -4.64
N ARG A 62 6.94 -0.47 -5.48
CA ARG A 62 5.53 -0.38 -5.91
C ARG A 62 5.07 -1.63 -6.66
N LYS A 63 5.91 -2.20 -7.52
CA LYS A 63 5.60 -3.46 -8.23
C LYS A 63 5.48 -4.63 -7.26
N ILE A 64 6.31 -4.69 -6.21
CA ILE A 64 6.16 -5.69 -5.14
C ILE A 64 4.80 -5.56 -4.46
N ILE A 65 4.43 -4.33 -4.06
CA ILE A 65 3.14 -4.07 -3.41
C ILE A 65 1.98 -4.44 -4.33
N GLU A 66 2.03 -4.07 -5.62
CA GLU A 66 1.04 -4.47 -6.62
C GLU A 66 0.90 -5.99 -6.72
N ASN A 67 2.01 -6.73 -6.74
CA ASN A 67 1.99 -8.19 -6.78
C ASN A 67 1.34 -8.79 -5.52
N ILE A 68 1.63 -8.25 -4.34
CA ILE A 68 1.02 -8.68 -3.08
C ILE A 68 -0.50 -8.45 -3.13
N LEU A 69 -0.96 -7.30 -3.64
CA LEU A 69 -2.40 -7.02 -3.82
C LEU A 69 -3.07 -8.00 -4.80
N MET A 70 -2.40 -8.35 -5.90
CA MET A 70 -2.90 -9.37 -6.84
C MET A 70 -2.92 -10.79 -6.26
N GLU A 71 -2.06 -11.09 -5.30
CA GLU A 71 -2.13 -12.36 -4.56
C GLU A 71 -3.31 -12.36 -3.59
N TYR A 72 -3.61 -11.24 -2.94
CA TYR A 72 -4.75 -11.12 -2.03
C TYR A 72 -6.08 -11.41 -2.71
N SER A 73 -6.27 -10.90 -3.93
CA SER A 73 -7.52 -11.11 -4.67
C SER A 73 -7.83 -12.58 -4.97
N LYS A 74 -6.84 -13.47 -4.79
CA LYS A 74 -6.96 -14.93 -4.98
C LYS A 74 -7.23 -15.68 -3.68
N ILE A 75 -7.18 -15.02 -2.52
CA ILE A 75 -7.47 -15.65 -1.23
C ILE A 75 -9.00 -15.68 -1.03
N PRO A 76 -9.61 -16.88 -0.92
CA PRO A 76 -11.02 -16.98 -0.62
C PRO A 76 -11.25 -16.62 0.86
N ILE A 77 -11.86 -15.46 1.07
CA ILE A 77 -12.19 -14.92 2.39
C ILE A 77 -13.72 -14.89 2.46
N SER A 78 -14.31 -15.91 3.08
CA SER A 78 -15.72 -15.94 3.45
C SER A 78 -15.90 -16.85 4.67
N ALA A 79 -17.01 -16.68 5.40
CA ALA A 79 -17.30 -17.46 6.60
C ALA A 79 -17.26 -18.98 6.34
N ASN A 80 -17.67 -19.42 5.14
CA ASN A 80 -17.65 -20.83 4.75
C ASN A 80 -16.25 -21.46 4.67
N TYR A 81 -15.20 -20.64 4.55
CA TYR A 81 -13.81 -21.10 4.49
C TYR A 81 -13.05 -20.92 5.82
N LEU A 82 -13.71 -20.37 6.84
CA LEU A 82 -13.13 -20.11 8.15
C LEU A 82 -13.69 -21.13 9.16
N LYS A 83 -12.80 -21.75 9.95
CA LYS A 83 -13.15 -22.98 10.70
C LYS A 83 -14.01 -22.74 11.94
N ASN A 84 -13.91 -21.57 12.56
CA ASN A 84 -14.60 -21.24 13.80
C ASN A 84 -14.66 -19.72 14.03
N ASP A 85 -15.44 -19.31 15.03
CA ASP A 85 -15.64 -17.91 15.42
C ASP A 85 -14.33 -17.18 15.77
N ILE A 86 -13.37 -17.86 16.43
CA ILE A 86 -12.05 -17.28 16.73
C ILE A 86 -11.29 -16.92 15.45
N GLU A 87 -11.35 -17.79 14.44
CA GLU A 87 -10.71 -17.57 13.15
C GLU A 87 -11.36 -16.43 12.37
N ILE A 88 -12.69 -16.28 12.46
CA ILE A 88 -13.43 -15.15 11.89
C ILE A 88 -13.01 -13.84 12.54
N LYS A 89 -13.01 -13.78 13.88
CA LYS A 89 -12.59 -12.61 14.65
C LYS A 89 -11.15 -12.20 14.35
N ASN A 90 -10.23 -13.16 14.27
CA ASN A 90 -8.84 -12.88 13.92
C ASN A 90 -8.69 -12.42 12.47
N THR A 91 -9.45 -13.02 11.54
CA THR A 91 -9.48 -12.59 10.14
C THR A 91 -9.98 -11.15 10.02
N LEU A 92 -11.04 -10.78 10.73
CA LEU A 92 -11.56 -9.41 10.79
C LEU A 92 -10.50 -8.40 11.24
N LYS A 93 -9.77 -8.69 12.31
CA LYS A 93 -8.66 -7.84 12.78
C LYS A 93 -7.56 -7.70 11.73
N THR A 94 -7.12 -8.80 11.12
CA THR A 94 -6.09 -8.74 10.07
C THR A 94 -6.56 -7.97 8.83
N LEU A 95 -7.85 -8.04 8.48
CA LEU A 95 -8.40 -7.24 7.38
C LEU A 95 -8.39 -5.74 7.70
N ASP A 96 -8.70 -5.37 8.94
CA ASP A 96 -8.60 -3.98 9.40
C ASP A 96 -7.14 -3.48 9.38
N ASP A 97 -6.19 -4.29 9.86
CA ASP A 97 -4.75 -3.95 9.81
C ASP A 97 -4.26 -3.75 8.36
N ILE A 98 -4.68 -4.62 7.44
CA ILE A 98 -4.37 -4.49 6.00
C ILE A 98 -4.98 -3.20 5.43
N HIS A 99 -6.23 -2.89 5.80
CA HIS A 99 -6.91 -1.67 5.35
C HIS A 99 -6.15 -0.43 5.81
N ALA A 100 -5.88 -0.29 7.11
CA ALA A 100 -5.15 0.83 7.68
C ALA A 100 -3.78 1.04 7.01
N LEU A 101 -3.04 -0.05 6.79
CA LEU A 101 -1.74 -0.03 6.16
C LEU A 101 -1.81 0.45 4.69
N LEU A 102 -2.82 0.00 3.94
CA LEU A 102 -3.02 0.40 2.55
C LEU A 102 -3.58 1.80 2.40
N ASP A 103 -4.43 2.24 3.33
CA ASP A 103 -4.88 3.62 3.37
C ASP A 103 -3.69 4.55 3.59
N TYR A 104 -2.85 4.30 4.60
CA TYR A 104 -1.61 5.05 4.81
C TYR A 104 -0.74 5.08 3.55
N PHE A 105 -0.52 3.94 2.91
CA PHE A 105 0.28 3.86 1.69
C PHE A 105 -0.30 4.73 0.57
N SER A 106 -1.62 4.67 0.36
CA SER A 106 -2.31 5.44 -0.69
C SER A 106 -2.38 6.94 -0.39
N THR A 107 -2.75 7.32 0.83
CA THR A 107 -3.05 8.70 1.23
C THR A 107 -1.80 9.48 1.57
N VAL A 108 -0.80 8.85 2.18
CA VAL A 108 0.44 9.49 2.66
C VAL A 108 1.63 9.17 1.76
N ALA A 109 2.01 7.89 1.62
CA ALA A 109 3.27 7.51 0.97
C ALA A 109 3.25 7.84 -0.53
N LEU A 110 2.27 7.34 -1.28
CA LEU A 110 2.11 7.60 -2.71
C LEU A 110 1.85 9.07 -3.01
N ARG A 111 1.11 9.78 -2.16
CA ARG A 111 0.89 11.23 -2.31
C ARG A 111 2.22 12.00 -2.18
N THR A 112 3.00 11.67 -1.16
CA THR A 112 4.29 12.30 -0.93
C THR A 112 5.26 12.03 -2.06
N GLU A 113 5.34 10.77 -2.52
CA GLU A 113 6.17 10.39 -3.66
C GLU A 113 5.78 11.18 -4.93
N TYR A 114 4.49 11.23 -5.24
CA TYR A 114 3.99 12.01 -6.37
C TYR A 114 4.38 13.49 -6.29
N MET A 115 4.31 14.09 -5.10
CA MET A 115 4.71 15.48 -4.89
C MET A 115 6.20 15.71 -5.13
N LEU A 116 7.06 14.78 -4.70
CA LEU A 116 8.51 14.86 -4.93
C LEU A 116 8.83 14.74 -6.43
N LEU A 117 8.17 13.84 -7.14
CA LEU A 117 8.34 13.70 -8.59
C LEU A 117 7.82 14.93 -9.35
N ARG A 118 6.69 15.51 -8.92
CA ARG A 118 6.18 16.78 -9.47
C ARG A 118 7.16 17.93 -9.26
N LEU A 119 7.83 17.98 -8.11
CA LEU A 119 8.88 18.97 -7.85
C LEU A 119 10.03 18.80 -8.85
N LEU A 120 10.55 17.57 -9.01
CA LEU A 120 11.63 17.29 -9.96
C LEU A 120 11.25 17.64 -11.41
N GLU A 121 10.03 17.30 -11.84
CA GLU A 121 9.52 17.70 -13.16
C GLU A 121 9.45 19.22 -13.33
N LYS A 122 9.06 19.97 -12.29
CA LYS A 122 9.05 21.43 -12.36
C LYS A 122 10.47 21.98 -12.55
N ILE A 123 11.45 21.44 -11.83
CA ILE A 123 12.84 21.89 -11.89
C ILE A 123 13.49 21.48 -13.23
N SER A 124 13.06 20.39 -13.85
CA SER A 124 13.62 19.89 -15.11
C SER A 124 13.44 20.84 -16.31
N HIS A 125 12.57 21.85 -16.19
CA HIS A 125 12.45 22.92 -17.18
C HIS A 125 13.65 23.87 -17.19
N GLU A 126 14.35 24.01 -16.06
CA GLU A 126 15.47 24.93 -15.87
C GLU A 126 16.80 24.18 -15.66
N ASP A 127 16.74 22.91 -15.23
CA ASP A 127 17.90 22.08 -14.92
C ASP A 127 18.10 21.00 -15.99
N TYR A 128 19.10 21.20 -16.86
CA TYR A 128 19.37 20.31 -17.99
C TYR A 128 19.68 18.88 -17.57
N LEU A 129 20.26 18.68 -16.38
CA LEU A 129 20.61 17.34 -15.89
C LEU A 129 19.34 16.58 -15.51
N ILE A 130 18.40 17.21 -14.81
CA ILE A 130 17.11 16.58 -14.49
C ILE A 130 16.29 16.38 -15.77
N ASN A 131 16.40 17.29 -16.75
CA ASN A 131 15.65 17.20 -18.01
C ASN A 131 15.87 15.86 -18.72
N GLN A 132 17.09 15.31 -18.67
CA GLN A 132 17.43 14.00 -19.22
C GLN A 132 16.58 12.85 -18.66
N TYR A 133 16.03 13.02 -17.44
CA TYR A 133 15.22 12.02 -16.74
C TYR A 133 13.72 12.33 -16.73
N THR A 134 13.26 13.32 -17.49
CA THR A 134 11.83 13.72 -17.51
C THR A 134 10.91 12.55 -17.90
N GLY A 135 11.36 11.66 -18.79
CA GLY A 135 10.62 10.45 -19.16
C GLY A 135 10.37 9.52 -17.98
N LEU A 136 11.42 9.21 -17.22
CA LEU A 136 11.35 8.38 -16.00
C LEU A 136 10.42 9.00 -14.95
N ILE A 137 10.55 10.31 -14.72
CA ILE A 137 9.74 11.06 -13.75
C ILE A 137 8.25 10.98 -14.11
N LYS A 138 7.91 11.24 -15.38
CA LYS A 138 6.52 11.20 -15.87
C LYS A 138 5.93 9.80 -15.79
N HIS A 139 6.69 8.78 -16.20
CA HIS A 139 6.29 7.37 -16.07
C HIS A 139 5.96 7.01 -14.62
N ASN A 140 6.85 7.35 -13.69
CA ASN A 140 6.66 7.04 -12.27
C ASN A 140 5.45 7.78 -11.67
N LYS A 141 5.21 9.04 -12.05
CA LYS A 141 4.01 9.77 -11.64
C LYS A 141 2.72 9.10 -12.10
N GLU A 142 2.69 8.62 -13.34
CA GLU A 142 1.52 7.94 -13.88
C GLU A 142 1.31 6.57 -13.24
N HIS A 143 2.39 5.82 -13.00
CA HIS A 143 2.35 4.58 -12.24
C HIS A 143 1.76 4.80 -10.84
N ILE A 144 2.18 5.83 -10.12
CA ILE A 144 1.63 6.18 -8.80
C ILE A 144 0.13 6.48 -8.88
N ARG A 145 -0.32 7.25 -9.88
CA ARG A 145 -1.76 7.54 -10.06
C ARG A 145 -2.58 6.27 -10.29
N ASN A 146 -2.08 5.38 -11.15
CA ASN A 146 -2.74 4.11 -11.44
C ASN A 146 -2.76 3.21 -10.20
N LEU A 147 -1.67 3.17 -9.44
CA LEU A 147 -1.63 2.42 -8.19
C LEU A 147 -2.62 2.97 -7.17
N LYS A 148 -2.72 4.29 -7.00
CA LYS A 148 -3.74 4.90 -6.11
C LYS A 148 -5.17 4.52 -6.50
N ARG A 149 -5.47 4.49 -7.81
CA ARG A 149 -6.79 4.04 -8.30
C ARG A 149 -7.05 2.57 -7.95
N LYS A 150 -6.08 1.69 -8.20
CA LYS A 150 -6.17 0.27 -7.84
C LYS A 150 -6.31 0.06 -6.34
N SER A 151 -5.52 0.76 -5.52
CA SER A 151 -5.62 0.72 -4.07
C SER A 151 -7.00 1.16 -3.57
N SER A 152 -7.61 2.17 -4.18
CA SER A 152 -8.98 2.58 -3.81
C SER A 152 -10.02 1.50 -4.12
N VAL A 153 -9.90 0.81 -5.25
CA VAL A 153 -10.79 -0.34 -5.56
C VAL A 153 -10.59 -1.45 -4.53
N PHE A 154 -9.34 -1.77 -4.23
CA PHE A 154 -9.00 -2.80 -3.25
C PHE A 154 -9.49 -2.49 -1.83
N LEU A 155 -9.36 -1.23 -1.39
CA LEU A 155 -9.89 -0.79 -0.09
C LEU A 155 -11.42 -0.98 -0.04
N ASN A 156 -12.16 -0.60 -1.10
CA ASN A 156 -13.60 -0.84 -1.14
C ASN A 156 -13.97 -2.34 -1.08
N GLU A 157 -13.18 -3.20 -1.74
CA GLU A 157 -13.34 -4.66 -1.67
C GLU A 157 -13.08 -5.20 -0.27
N LEU A 158 -12.05 -4.68 0.44
CA LEU A 158 -11.78 -4.99 1.84
C LEU A 158 -12.94 -4.61 2.75
N GLU A 159 -13.44 -3.38 2.61
CA GLU A 159 -14.58 -2.88 3.39
C GLU A 159 -15.82 -3.78 3.20
N SER A 160 -16.07 -4.20 1.96
CA SER A 160 -17.17 -5.11 1.62
C SER A 160 -17.01 -6.48 2.28
N LYS A 161 -15.79 -7.04 2.27
CA LYS A 161 -15.49 -8.32 2.94
C LYS A 161 -15.60 -8.24 4.46
N VAL A 162 -15.15 -7.15 5.06
CA VAL A 162 -15.30 -6.90 6.50
C VAL A 162 -16.79 -6.84 6.85
N LYS A 163 -17.59 -6.11 6.08
CA LYS A 163 -19.06 -6.03 6.26
C LYS A 163 -19.73 -7.40 6.19
N GLU A 164 -19.37 -8.22 5.20
CA GLU A 164 -19.89 -9.59 5.05
C GLU A 164 -19.53 -10.46 6.26
N LEU A 165 -18.26 -10.48 6.66
CA LEU A 165 -17.79 -11.31 7.77
C LEU A 165 -18.39 -10.89 9.11
N ILE A 166 -18.47 -9.59 9.42
CA ILE A 166 -19.11 -9.10 10.65
C ILE A 166 -20.55 -9.60 10.76
N GLY A 167 -21.31 -9.64 9.65
CA GLY A 167 -22.69 -10.11 9.63
C GLY A 167 -22.86 -11.58 10.03
N THR A 168 -21.77 -12.36 10.09
CA THR A 168 -21.76 -13.77 10.48
C THR A 168 -21.33 -14.01 11.93
N VAL A 169 -20.89 -12.97 12.65
CA VAL A 169 -20.43 -13.08 14.04
C VAL A 169 -21.61 -12.91 15.00
N GLU A 170 -21.86 -13.93 15.84
CA GLU A 170 -22.95 -13.91 16.83
C GLU A 170 -22.60 -13.12 18.11
N ASP A 171 -21.31 -13.00 18.41
CA ASP A 171 -20.79 -12.28 19.58
C ASP A 171 -20.98 -10.76 19.43
N LYS A 172 -22.07 -10.25 20.01
CA LYS A 172 -22.46 -8.83 19.93
C LYS A 172 -21.46 -7.91 20.61
N GLU A 173 -20.87 -8.32 21.73
CA GLU A 173 -19.89 -7.50 22.45
C GLU A 173 -18.65 -7.32 21.58
N PHE A 174 -18.16 -8.40 20.97
CA PHE A 174 -17.08 -8.32 20.01
C PHE A 174 -17.42 -7.42 18.81
N VAL A 175 -18.62 -7.55 18.24
CA VAL A 175 -19.02 -6.75 17.07
C VAL A 175 -19.07 -5.26 17.41
N GLU A 176 -19.63 -4.89 18.56
CA GLU A 176 -19.68 -3.49 19.01
C GLU A 176 -18.27 -2.92 19.24
N ASP A 177 -17.41 -3.66 19.93
CA ASP A 177 -16.02 -3.25 20.16
C ASP A 177 -15.24 -3.13 18.84
N PHE A 178 -15.37 -4.10 17.95
CA PHE A 178 -14.68 -4.11 16.66
C PHE A 178 -15.13 -2.94 15.77
N LEU A 179 -16.44 -2.66 15.71
CA LEU A 179 -16.97 -1.54 14.93
C LEU A 179 -16.56 -0.17 15.50
N ARG A 180 -16.42 -0.06 16.83
CA ARG A 180 -15.96 1.16 17.49
C ARG A 180 -14.49 1.46 17.17
N ASP A 181 -13.66 0.42 17.12
CA ASP A 181 -12.21 0.54 16.97
C ASP A 181 -11.74 0.41 15.50
N LEU A 182 -12.66 0.16 14.57
CA LEU A 182 -12.39 -0.04 13.14
C LEU A 182 -11.65 1.16 12.52
N SER A 183 -10.60 0.89 11.75
CA SER A 183 -9.76 1.95 11.16
C SER A 183 -10.45 2.78 10.07
N PHE A 184 -11.65 2.38 9.65
CA PHE A 184 -12.45 3.04 8.62
C PHE A 184 -13.95 3.00 8.95
N SER A 185 -14.70 3.93 8.36
CA SER A 185 -16.16 3.93 8.47
C SER A 185 -16.79 2.96 7.47
N LEU A 186 -17.53 1.96 7.94
CA LEU A 186 -18.35 1.13 7.07
C LEU A 186 -19.47 1.97 6.47
N LYS A 187 -19.47 2.15 5.14
CA LYS A 187 -20.58 2.83 4.47
C LYS A 187 -21.85 1.99 4.59
N CYS A 188 -22.87 2.57 5.21
CA CYS A 188 -24.24 2.09 5.07
C CYS A 188 -24.65 2.29 3.61
N SER A 189 -25.02 1.18 2.96
CA SER A 189 -25.65 1.13 1.64
C SER A 189 -27.14 1.02 1.85
#